data_AF-A0A383UT78-F1
#
_entry.id   AF-A0A383UT78-F1
#
_cell.length_a   1.000
_cell.length_b   1.000
_cell.length_c   1.000
_cell.angle_alpha   90.00
_cell.angle_beta   90.00
_cell.angle_gamma   90.00
#
_symmetry.space_group_name_H-M   'P 1'
#
loop_
_entity.id
_entity.type
_entity.pdbx_description
1 polymer ?
#
loop_
_entity_poly.entity_id
_entity_poly.type
_entity_poly.pdbx_seq_one_letter_code
_entity_poly.pdbx_strand_id
1 'polypeptide(L)'
;MNSPDNLEISILTFNCWGLKYLAKFRSERLAEIGRCIASADPVPQIVGLQECWTHQDYQSVRRETRHILPFGKLYHSGIFGAGLAILSKWPIEESSMIRYPLNGRPTAFFRGDWFVGKGIAHASLRYGTDASEIIEVFNTHLHAPYEREPNDSYICHRTAQAWEMSKLLRGAVKRGHLVVGLGDFNMLPNSLAHRLITTHAPVYDLWLSSHPESALGAAGDEAGIAQRKLLPTAESNIVENGTTCDSVYNTWRWEKSQQKLLGPNCPLIEVPRDKIDLKAKRLDYIFASSISSSISPKNNNSWSITSIKVGMMSRHPMLQCSLSDHFSVEATLSKKRKNTSLEDEDGTKDNDSALPSSLSNENYASNECKSFLPLNVYDEVLGLISQYRIRERRQRKLRLSHFVCSFLLTLICLLVVWWAPRNFVTFVLLLVSTFGLSAGVIDGLIGGLFIGSEIRALKEFEWEIRNARAQACGEVHFVMDESITDW
;
A
#
# COMPACT_ATOMS: atom_id res chain seq x y z
N MET A 1 14.86 12.96 -26.95
CA MET A 1 14.85 14.41 -27.24
C MET A 1 13.53 14.95 -26.75
N ASN A 2 13.52 15.64 -25.61
CA ASN A 2 12.29 16.20 -25.03
C ASN A 2 11.86 17.40 -25.87
N SER A 3 10.62 17.38 -26.36
CA SER A 3 10.02 18.58 -26.94
C SER A 3 9.89 19.60 -25.80
N PRO A 4 10.40 20.84 -25.92
CA PRO A 4 10.46 21.82 -24.82
C PRO A 4 9.10 22.22 -24.22
N ASP A 5 8.00 21.79 -24.85
CA ASP A 5 6.63 22.16 -24.50
C ASP A 5 5.94 21.20 -23.51
N ASN A 6 6.58 20.08 -23.12
CA ASN A 6 5.97 19.10 -22.21
C ASN A 6 6.65 19.07 -20.84
N LEU A 7 5.84 19.12 -19.78
CA LEU A 7 6.26 18.81 -18.42
C LEU A 7 6.21 17.29 -18.21
N GLU A 8 7.31 16.70 -17.76
CA GLU A 8 7.41 15.27 -17.46
C GLU A 8 7.69 15.02 -15.98
N ILE A 9 7.08 13.96 -15.45
CA ILE A 9 7.27 13.47 -14.08
C ILE A 9 7.55 11.98 -14.13
N SER A 10 8.79 11.59 -13.81
CA SER A 10 9.19 10.19 -13.63
C SER A 10 9.03 9.76 -12.17
N ILE A 11 8.35 8.64 -11.96
CA ILE A 11 7.92 8.10 -10.67
C ILE A 11 8.43 6.66 -10.55
N LEU A 12 8.99 6.31 -9.40
CA LEU A 12 9.47 4.97 -9.09
C LEU A 12 8.90 4.51 -7.75
N THR A 13 8.45 3.26 -7.67
CA THR A 13 8.13 2.60 -6.39
C THR A 13 8.88 1.29 -6.24
N PHE A 14 9.36 1.00 -5.03
CA PHE A 14 10.14 -0.20 -4.76
C PHE A 14 10.08 -0.69 -3.31
N ASN A 15 9.61 -1.93 -3.12
CA ASN A 15 9.79 -2.66 -1.87
C ASN A 15 11.26 -3.12 -1.77
N CYS A 16 11.98 -2.67 -0.73
CA CYS A 16 13.42 -2.86 -0.57
C CYS A 16 13.82 -4.18 0.12
N TRP A 17 12.86 -4.90 0.71
CA TRP A 17 13.10 -6.09 1.53
C TRP A 17 14.22 -5.87 2.57
N GLY A 18 14.08 -4.80 3.37
CA GLY A 18 15.09 -4.33 4.31
C GLY A 18 14.99 -4.95 5.71
N LEU A 19 14.38 -6.13 5.87
CA LEU A 19 14.08 -6.70 7.19
C LEU A 19 15.33 -6.86 8.06
N LYS A 20 15.38 -6.15 9.19
CA LYS A 20 16.52 -6.21 10.11
C LYS A 20 16.66 -7.63 10.67
N TYR A 21 17.85 -8.21 10.55
CA TYR A 21 18.23 -9.58 10.94
C TYR A 21 17.70 -10.73 10.07
N LEU A 22 16.68 -10.53 9.25
CA LEU A 22 16.12 -11.59 8.38
C LEU A 22 16.60 -11.48 6.93
N ALA A 23 16.70 -10.28 6.40
CA ALA A 23 17.07 -10.07 5.01
C ALA A 23 18.60 -10.23 4.82
N LYS A 24 19.00 -11.08 3.87
CA LYS A 24 20.42 -11.33 3.56
C LYS A 24 21.04 -10.14 2.84
N PHE A 25 22.32 -9.87 3.11
CA PHE A 25 23.12 -8.81 2.49
C PHE A 25 22.40 -7.45 2.48
N ARG A 26 21.66 -7.15 3.56
CA ARG A 26 20.75 -6.00 3.62
C ARG A 26 21.49 -4.69 3.29
N SER A 27 22.60 -4.43 3.96
CA SER A 27 23.32 -3.17 3.83
C SER A 27 23.91 -2.97 2.44
N GLU A 28 24.47 -4.04 1.86
CA GLU A 28 25.03 -4.04 0.50
C GLU A 28 23.94 -3.80 -0.55
N ARG A 29 22.81 -4.52 -0.44
CA ARG A 29 21.65 -4.34 -1.34
C ARG A 29 21.06 -2.95 -1.24
N LEU A 30 20.84 -2.42 -0.04
CA LEU A 30 20.25 -1.09 0.14
C LEU A 30 21.16 0.03 -0.39
N ALA A 31 22.48 -0.12 -0.28
CA ALA A 31 23.42 0.79 -0.92
C ALA A 31 23.33 0.70 -2.46
N GLU A 32 23.23 -0.50 -3.01
CA GLU A 32 23.09 -0.71 -4.46
C GLU A 32 21.74 -0.20 -4.99
N ILE A 33 20.65 -0.37 -4.25
CA ILE A 33 19.35 0.23 -4.57
C ILE A 33 19.48 1.75 -4.73
N GLY A 34 20.17 2.41 -3.79
CA GLY A 34 20.45 3.84 -3.88
C GLY A 34 21.20 4.24 -5.15
N ARG A 35 22.23 3.46 -5.53
CA ARG A 35 22.98 3.67 -6.78
C ARG A 35 22.11 3.46 -8.02
N CYS A 36 21.31 2.39 -8.06
CA CYS A 36 20.40 2.13 -9.18
C CYS A 36 19.34 3.24 -9.34
N ILE A 37 18.81 3.80 -8.25
CA ILE A 37 17.92 4.97 -8.31
C ILE A 37 18.65 6.18 -8.90
N ALA A 38 19.87 6.44 -8.44
CA ALA A 38 20.67 7.58 -8.88
C ALA A 38 21.04 7.53 -10.37
N SER A 39 21.25 6.33 -10.90
CA SER A 39 21.63 6.09 -12.30
C SER A 39 20.47 5.65 -13.20
N ALA A 40 19.22 5.72 -12.71
CA ALA A 40 18.06 5.29 -13.48
C ALA A 40 17.81 6.21 -14.68
N ASP A 41 17.31 5.63 -15.78
CA ASP A 41 16.93 6.35 -16.99
C ASP A 41 15.48 5.96 -17.39
N PRO A 42 14.53 6.92 -17.42
CA PRO A 42 14.70 8.33 -17.04
C PRO A 42 14.98 8.53 -15.55
N VAL A 43 15.62 9.66 -15.21
CA VAL A 43 15.94 10.00 -13.82
C VAL A 43 14.66 10.22 -13.02
N PRO A 44 14.41 9.46 -11.93
CA PRO A 44 13.19 9.58 -11.15
C PRO A 44 13.15 10.91 -10.41
N GLN A 45 11.95 11.50 -10.35
CA GLN A 45 11.67 12.75 -9.63
C GLN A 45 10.86 12.50 -8.35
N ILE A 46 10.17 11.36 -8.27
CA ILE A 46 9.46 10.89 -7.09
C ILE A 46 9.82 9.42 -6.89
N VAL A 47 10.25 9.06 -5.68
CA VAL A 47 10.54 7.67 -5.31
C VAL A 47 9.80 7.32 -4.02
N GLY A 48 8.98 6.27 -4.06
CA GLY A 48 8.41 5.65 -2.87
C GLY A 48 9.08 4.33 -2.55
N LEU A 49 9.57 4.18 -1.32
CA LEU A 49 10.20 2.95 -0.86
C LEU A 49 9.32 2.29 0.21
N GLN A 50 9.20 0.97 0.13
CA GLN A 50 8.60 0.13 1.15
C GLN A 50 9.66 -0.79 1.76
N GLU A 51 9.40 -1.32 2.95
CA GLU A 51 10.34 -2.13 3.73
C GLU A 51 11.74 -1.50 3.94
N CYS A 52 11.81 -0.17 3.90
CA CYS A 52 12.99 0.59 4.33
C CYS A 52 12.90 0.81 5.84
N TRP A 53 13.22 -0.23 6.62
CA TRP A 53 12.90 -0.28 8.05
C TRP A 53 13.81 0.56 8.94
N THR A 54 15.12 0.59 8.66
CA THR A 54 16.09 1.21 9.57
C THR A 54 16.53 2.58 9.07
N HIS A 55 16.81 3.49 10.01
CA HIS A 55 17.36 4.80 9.67
C HIS A 55 18.70 4.69 8.93
N GLN A 56 19.52 3.69 9.25
CA GLN A 56 20.78 3.43 8.56
C GLN A 56 20.57 3.06 7.09
N ASP A 57 19.63 2.17 6.80
CA ASP A 57 19.31 1.77 5.42
C ASP A 57 18.76 2.96 4.62
N TYR A 58 17.87 3.75 5.23
CA TYR A 58 17.38 5.01 4.66
C TYR A 58 18.52 5.98 4.35
N GLN A 59 19.41 6.25 5.31
CA GLN A 59 20.58 7.11 5.11
C GLN A 59 21.50 6.59 4.00
N SER A 60 21.63 5.27 3.86
CA SER A 60 22.39 4.66 2.77
C SER A 60 21.82 5.03 1.41
N VAL A 61 20.51 4.87 1.22
CA VAL A 61 19.83 5.27 -0.02
C VAL A 61 19.91 6.79 -0.23
N ARG A 62 19.74 7.60 0.84
CA ARG A 62 19.82 9.08 0.77
C ARG A 62 21.18 9.57 0.30
N ARG A 63 22.27 8.94 0.75
CA ARG A 63 23.64 9.34 0.37
C ARG A 63 23.84 9.28 -1.14
N GLU A 64 23.34 8.22 -1.77
CA GLU A 64 23.44 8.01 -3.21
C GLU A 64 22.47 8.91 -3.97
N THR A 65 21.25 9.13 -3.46
CA THR A 65 20.17 9.78 -4.23
C THR A 65 20.03 11.29 -4.02
N ARG A 66 20.65 11.88 -2.98
CA ARG A 66 20.44 13.29 -2.58
C ARG A 66 20.67 14.33 -3.68
N HIS A 67 21.52 14.02 -4.66
CA HIS A 67 21.90 14.98 -5.72
C HIS A 67 20.82 15.11 -6.80
N ILE A 68 19.98 14.09 -7.00
CA ILE A 68 18.81 14.11 -7.89
C ILE A 68 17.48 14.29 -7.15
N LEU A 69 17.42 13.81 -5.90
CA LEU A 69 16.24 13.83 -5.04
C LEU A 69 16.61 14.50 -3.71
N PRO A 70 16.82 15.83 -3.66
CA PRO A 70 17.31 16.52 -2.47
C PRO A 70 16.37 16.44 -1.27
N PHE A 71 15.07 16.25 -1.50
CA PHE A 71 14.08 16.17 -0.42
C PHE A 71 13.73 14.72 -0.14
N GLY A 72 13.71 14.32 1.12
CA GLY A 72 13.31 12.97 1.47
C GLY A 72 12.91 12.85 2.91
N LYS A 73 12.00 11.92 3.20
CA LYS A 73 11.50 11.64 4.54
C LYS A 73 11.35 10.14 4.76
N LEU A 74 11.87 9.67 5.89
CA LEU A 74 11.57 8.35 6.46
C LEU A 74 10.36 8.51 7.38
N TYR A 75 9.39 7.60 7.28
CA TYR A 75 8.15 7.68 8.05
C TYR A 75 8.17 6.70 9.22
N HIS A 76 7.58 7.13 10.34
CA HIS A 76 7.57 6.39 11.59
C HIS A 76 6.13 5.99 11.95
N SER A 77 5.93 4.73 12.29
CA SER A 77 4.65 4.16 12.73
C SER A 77 4.92 2.92 13.59
N GLY A 78 3.92 2.50 14.37
CA GLY A 78 4.01 1.31 15.21
C GLY A 78 5.19 1.32 16.19
N ILE A 79 5.63 0.12 16.55
CA ILE A 79 6.76 -0.16 17.44
C ILE A 79 8.07 -0.26 16.65
N PHE A 80 8.03 -0.86 15.46
CA PHE A 80 9.23 -1.13 14.65
C PHE A 80 9.44 -0.18 13.46
N GLY A 81 8.59 0.84 13.29
CA GLY A 81 8.64 1.78 12.17
C GLY A 81 7.69 1.41 11.04
N ALA A 82 7.40 2.36 10.15
CA ALA A 82 6.46 2.16 9.04
C ALA A 82 7.09 1.40 7.85
N GLY A 83 8.42 1.42 7.74
CA GLY A 83 9.14 0.89 6.57
C GLY A 83 8.94 1.72 5.30
N LEU A 84 8.36 2.91 5.40
CA LEU A 84 8.03 3.76 4.26
C LEU A 84 8.96 4.96 4.16
N ALA A 85 9.42 5.27 2.95
CA ALA A 85 10.11 6.51 2.66
C ALA A 85 9.60 7.15 1.36
N ILE A 86 9.61 8.48 1.30
CA ILE A 86 9.36 9.23 0.07
C ILE A 86 10.58 10.11 -0.18
N LEU A 87 11.13 10.04 -1.39
CA LEU A 87 12.18 10.90 -1.90
C LEU A 87 11.63 11.71 -3.08
N SER A 88 12.03 12.97 -3.18
CA SER A 88 11.46 13.93 -4.13
C SER A 88 12.51 14.88 -4.66
N LYS A 89 12.37 15.24 -5.93
CA LYS A 89 13.09 16.34 -6.58
C LYS A 89 12.67 17.70 -6.01
N TRP A 90 11.42 17.83 -5.59
CA TRP A 90 10.80 19.07 -5.12
C TRP A 90 10.59 19.11 -3.61
N PRO A 91 10.54 20.31 -3.00
CA PRO A 91 10.26 20.47 -1.58
C PRO A 91 8.99 19.74 -1.13
N ILE A 92 9.08 19.13 0.04
CA ILE A 92 7.92 18.56 0.74
C ILE A 92 7.33 19.68 1.61
N GLU A 93 6.17 20.22 1.22
CA GLU A 93 5.51 21.31 1.94
C GLU A 93 4.74 20.78 3.16
N GLU A 94 4.06 19.66 2.98
CA GLU A 94 3.30 18.99 4.02
C GLU A 94 3.57 17.49 3.99
N SER A 95 3.48 16.85 5.15
CA SER A 95 3.65 15.40 5.22
C SER A 95 3.04 14.77 6.47
N SER A 96 2.32 13.68 6.25
CA SER A 96 1.63 12.92 7.30
C SER A 96 1.97 11.42 7.23
N MET A 97 1.96 10.74 8.38
CA MET A 97 1.93 9.28 8.44
C MET A 97 0.57 8.85 9.00
N ILE A 98 -0.24 8.18 8.20
CA ILE A 98 -1.59 7.76 8.58
C ILE A 98 -1.57 6.25 8.81
N ARG A 99 -1.60 5.82 10.07
CA ARG A 99 -1.63 4.39 10.42
C ARG A 99 -3.01 3.81 10.15
N TYR A 100 -3.08 2.62 9.56
CA TYR A 100 -4.35 1.94 9.37
C TYR A 100 -5.01 1.56 10.71
N PRO A 101 -6.34 1.72 10.85
CA PRO A 101 -7.04 1.29 12.06
C PRO A 101 -6.99 -0.23 12.28
N LEU A 102 -7.18 -1.01 11.20
CA LEU A 102 -7.10 -2.47 11.21
C LEU A 102 -5.75 -2.91 10.66
N ASN A 103 -4.90 -3.47 11.52
CA ASN A 103 -3.46 -3.58 11.24
C ASN A 103 -2.82 -4.91 11.62
N GLY A 104 -3.61 -5.98 11.67
CA GLY A 104 -3.17 -7.29 12.12
C GLY A 104 -3.39 -7.48 13.62
N ARG A 105 -2.75 -8.50 14.21
CA ARG A 105 -3.01 -8.92 15.60
C ARG A 105 -1.73 -8.96 16.44
N PRO A 106 -1.75 -8.54 17.71
CA PRO A 106 -0.57 -8.59 18.59
C PRO A 106 -0.10 -10.03 18.86
N THR A 107 -1.01 -11.00 18.85
CA THR A 107 -0.65 -12.42 19.04
C THR A 107 0.05 -13.04 17.83
N ALA A 108 0.00 -12.39 16.66
CA ALA A 108 0.66 -12.85 15.45
C ALA A 108 2.10 -12.30 15.37
N PHE A 109 2.89 -12.50 16.44
CA PHE A 109 4.26 -12.00 16.56
C PHE A 109 5.21 -12.50 15.47
N PHE A 110 4.91 -13.66 14.87
CA PHE A 110 5.67 -14.24 13.76
C PHE A 110 5.28 -13.65 12.38
N ARG A 111 4.22 -12.85 12.29
CA ARG A 111 3.79 -12.15 11.06
C ARG A 111 4.29 -10.70 11.03
N GLY A 112 4.31 -10.01 12.17
CA GLY A 112 4.99 -8.71 12.34
C GLY A 112 4.17 -7.47 11.94
N ASP A 113 3.17 -7.58 11.07
CA ASP A 113 2.36 -6.45 10.55
C ASP A 113 1.76 -5.54 11.64
N TRP A 114 1.30 -6.11 12.76
CA TRP A 114 0.77 -5.34 13.90
C TRP A 114 1.84 -4.47 14.57
N PHE A 115 3.07 -4.97 14.67
CA PHE A 115 4.16 -4.29 15.38
C PHE A 115 4.78 -3.16 14.55
N VAL A 116 4.78 -3.29 13.23
CA VAL A 116 5.25 -2.21 12.34
C VAL A 116 4.18 -1.11 12.19
N GLY A 117 2.90 -1.45 12.39
CA GLY A 117 1.81 -0.50 12.27
C GLY A 117 1.70 0.05 10.84
N LYS A 118 1.35 -0.81 9.89
CA LYS A 118 1.21 -0.45 8.47
C LYS A 118 0.29 0.77 8.27
N GLY A 119 0.52 1.50 7.19
CA GLY A 119 -0.18 2.77 6.96
C GLY A 119 0.23 3.42 5.66
N ILE A 120 -0.14 4.69 5.53
CA ILE A 120 0.06 5.51 4.34
C ILE A 120 0.97 6.68 4.71
N ALA A 121 2.13 6.72 4.07
CA ALA A 121 3.02 7.88 4.08
C ALA A 121 2.55 8.87 3.03
N HIS A 122 2.30 10.11 3.43
CA HIS A 122 1.82 11.18 2.58
C HIS A 122 2.83 12.33 2.49
N ALA A 123 2.98 12.90 1.30
CA ALA A 123 3.75 14.12 1.04
C ALA A 123 3.07 14.98 -0.02
N SER A 124 2.94 16.28 0.26
CA SER A 124 2.53 17.29 -0.72
C SER A 124 3.78 17.96 -1.30
N LEU A 125 3.96 17.85 -2.61
CA LEU A 125 5.14 18.32 -3.33
C LEU A 125 4.76 19.47 -4.26
N ARG A 126 5.44 20.61 -4.15
CA ARG A 126 5.25 21.75 -5.07
C ARG A 126 6.21 21.65 -6.25
N TYR A 127 5.68 21.34 -7.44
CA TYR A 127 6.52 21.11 -8.62
C TYR A 127 6.74 22.33 -9.51
N GLY A 128 5.92 23.37 -9.35
CA GLY A 128 6.04 24.64 -10.05
C GLY A 128 5.65 25.83 -9.16
N THR A 129 5.51 27.02 -9.74
CA THR A 129 5.34 28.27 -8.99
C THR A 129 3.89 28.55 -8.61
N ASP A 130 2.94 27.99 -9.35
CA ASP A 130 1.53 28.26 -9.11
C ASP A 130 1.01 27.49 -7.88
N ALA A 131 0.10 28.12 -7.13
CA ALA A 131 -0.49 27.53 -5.93
C ALA A 131 -1.12 26.15 -6.17
N SER A 132 -1.64 25.91 -7.38
CA SER A 132 -2.30 24.68 -7.82
C SER A 132 -1.35 23.59 -8.34
N GLU A 133 -0.05 23.87 -8.51
CA GLU A 133 0.95 22.92 -9.00
C GLU A 133 1.50 22.03 -7.87
N ILE A 134 0.59 21.26 -7.28
CA ILE A 134 0.84 20.34 -6.18
C ILE A 134 0.67 18.89 -6.63
N ILE A 135 1.59 18.03 -6.20
CA ILE A 135 1.49 16.58 -6.30
C ILE A 135 1.31 16.01 -4.90
N GLU A 136 0.24 15.25 -4.71
CA GLU A 136 -0.04 14.53 -3.49
C GLU A 136 0.43 13.09 -3.65
N VAL A 137 1.55 12.75 -3.01
CA VAL A 137 2.15 11.42 -3.07
C VAL A 137 1.72 10.61 -1.86
N PHE A 138 1.09 9.47 -2.09
CA PHE A 138 0.69 8.50 -1.09
C PHE A 138 1.47 7.21 -1.30
N ASN A 139 2.45 6.94 -0.44
CA ASN A 139 3.20 5.69 -0.43
C ASN A 139 2.62 4.74 0.63
N THR A 140 2.33 3.49 0.29
CA THR A 140 1.79 2.50 1.24
C THR A 140 2.46 1.13 1.15
N HIS A 141 2.26 0.35 2.20
CA HIS A 141 2.49 -1.09 2.22
C HIS A 141 1.30 -1.75 2.93
N LEU A 142 0.36 -2.36 2.18
CA LEU A 142 -0.83 -3.00 2.77
C LEU A 142 -0.47 -4.30 3.51
N HIS A 143 -1.38 -4.79 4.35
CA HIS A 143 -1.20 -6.02 5.12
C HIS A 143 -0.87 -7.20 4.20
N ALA A 144 0.12 -8.03 4.55
CA ALA A 144 0.53 -9.12 3.67
C ALA A 144 -0.51 -10.25 3.60
N PRO A 145 -0.69 -10.90 2.43
CA PRO A 145 -1.55 -12.08 2.27
C PRO A 145 -0.78 -13.33 2.70
N TYR A 146 -0.89 -13.69 3.98
CA TYR A 146 -0.24 -14.89 4.53
C TYR A 146 -0.97 -16.19 4.18
N GLU A 147 -2.21 -16.08 3.75
CA GLU A 147 -3.13 -17.19 3.45
C GLU A 147 -3.77 -16.90 2.10
N ARG A 148 -4.12 -17.95 1.35
CA ARG A 148 -4.84 -17.79 0.09
C ARG A 148 -6.32 -17.56 0.36
N GLU A 149 -6.93 -16.68 -0.42
CA GLU A 149 -8.38 -16.53 -0.46
C GLU A 149 -9.04 -17.86 -0.89
N PRO A 150 -10.23 -18.19 -0.35
CA PRO A 150 -11.06 -17.40 0.55
C PRO A 150 -10.67 -17.50 2.04
N ASN A 151 -9.66 -18.28 2.40
CA ASN A 151 -9.31 -18.59 3.80
C ASN A 151 -8.36 -17.55 4.45
N ASP A 152 -8.25 -16.36 3.88
CA ASP A 152 -7.35 -15.33 4.39
C ASP A 152 -7.94 -14.65 5.62
N SER A 153 -7.36 -14.94 6.80
CA SER A 153 -7.81 -14.37 8.06
C SER A 153 -7.57 -12.86 8.21
N TYR A 154 -6.87 -12.22 7.26
CA TYR A 154 -6.56 -10.80 7.22
C TYR A 154 -7.20 -10.08 6.02
N ILE A 155 -8.05 -10.75 5.23
CA ILE A 155 -8.73 -10.09 4.09
C ILE A 155 -9.49 -8.84 4.53
N CYS A 156 -10.24 -8.91 5.64
CA CYS A 156 -10.99 -7.77 6.17
C CYS A 156 -10.08 -6.58 6.52
N HIS A 157 -8.85 -6.84 7.00
CA HIS A 157 -7.87 -5.79 7.25
C HIS A 157 -7.45 -5.15 5.93
N ARG A 158 -6.99 -5.93 4.93
CA ARG A 158 -6.60 -5.38 3.62
C ARG A 158 -7.72 -4.60 2.96
N THR A 159 -8.95 -5.11 3.00
CA THR A 159 -10.14 -4.43 2.45
C THR A 159 -10.37 -3.08 3.12
N ALA A 160 -10.30 -3.00 4.45
CA ALA A 160 -10.41 -1.74 5.18
C ALA A 160 -9.25 -0.77 4.85
N GLN A 161 -8.03 -1.28 4.71
CA GLN A 161 -6.87 -0.46 4.36
C GLN A 161 -6.97 0.12 2.94
N ALA A 162 -7.46 -0.66 1.98
CA ALA A 162 -7.74 -0.20 0.62
C ALA A 162 -8.84 0.87 0.60
N TRP A 163 -9.87 0.71 1.44
CA TRP A 163 -10.91 1.71 1.62
C TRP A 163 -10.37 3.03 2.18
N GLU A 164 -9.55 2.98 3.24
CA GLU A 164 -8.87 4.16 3.79
C GLU A 164 -8.02 4.89 2.74
N MET A 165 -7.24 4.14 1.95
CA MET A 165 -6.47 4.71 0.84
C MET A 165 -7.39 5.42 -0.16
N SER A 166 -8.52 4.79 -0.55
CA SER A 166 -9.45 5.37 -1.52
C SER A 166 -10.02 6.73 -1.05
N LYS A 167 -10.31 6.87 0.25
CA LYS A 167 -10.82 8.12 0.83
C LYS A 167 -9.79 9.25 0.71
N LEU A 168 -8.52 8.95 1.03
CA LEU A 168 -7.44 9.94 0.97
C LEU A 168 -7.13 10.36 -0.46
N LEU A 169 -7.02 9.40 -1.38
CA LEU A 169 -6.82 9.68 -2.80
C LEU A 169 -7.97 10.53 -3.36
N ARG A 170 -9.22 10.15 -3.09
CA ARG A 170 -10.41 10.93 -3.49
C ARG A 170 -10.40 12.34 -2.91
N GLY A 171 -10.08 12.48 -1.63
CA GLY A 171 -10.00 13.79 -0.97
C GLY A 171 -8.95 14.69 -1.59
N ALA A 172 -7.80 14.13 -1.99
CA ALA A 172 -6.74 14.86 -2.67
C ALA A 172 -7.12 15.28 -4.10
N VAL A 173 -7.78 14.40 -4.86
CA VAL A 173 -8.26 14.76 -6.22
C VAL A 173 -9.29 15.87 -6.16
N LYS A 174 -10.20 15.86 -5.18
CA LYS A 174 -11.20 16.94 -4.99
C LYS A 174 -10.59 18.31 -4.69
N ARG A 175 -9.34 18.38 -4.23
CA ARG A 175 -8.60 19.65 -4.07
C ARG A 175 -7.98 20.15 -5.38
N GLY A 176 -8.10 19.39 -6.47
CA GLY A 176 -7.54 19.74 -7.78
C GLY A 176 -6.05 19.42 -7.93
N HIS A 177 -5.46 18.67 -7.00
CA HIS A 177 -4.04 18.28 -7.05
C HIS A 177 -3.82 17.09 -7.99
N LEU A 178 -2.60 16.96 -8.55
CA LEU A 178 -2.17 15.69 -9.12
C LEU A 178 -1.99 14.70 -7.98
N VAL A 179 -2.63 13.53 -8.05
CA VAL A 179 -2.55 12.52 -7.01
C VAL A 179 -1.77 11.34 -7.55
N VAL A 180 -0.79 10.89 -6.78
CA VAL A 180 0.01 9.69 -7.06
C VAL A 180 -0.10 8.75 -5.86
N GLY A 181 -0.78 7.63 -6.03
CA GLY A 181 -0.79 6.54 -5.06
C GLY A 181 0.19 5.46 -5.49
N LEU A 182 1.15 5.07 -4.66
CA LEU A 182 2.16 4.08 -5.04
C LEU A 182 2.56 3.18 -3.88
N GLY A 183 3.17 2.05 -4.19
CA GLY A 183 3.73 1.15 -3.19
C GLY A 183 3.40 -0.32 -3.42
N ASP A 184 3.65 -1.11 -2.39
CA ASP A 184 3.32 -2.52 -2.32
C ASP A 184 1.90 -2.66 -1.75
N PHE A 185 0.92 -2.87 -2.61
CA PHE A 185 -0.46 -2.96 -2.18
C PHE A 185 -0.84 -4.36 -1.72
N ASN A 186 0.06 -5.36 -1.78
CA ASN A 186 -0.22 -6.72 -1.34
C ASN A 186 -1.57 -7.27 -1.86
N MET A 187 -1.95 -6.86 -3.06
CA MET A 187 -3.23 -7.17 -3.70
C MET A 187 -2.99 -7.51 -5.16
N LEU A 188 -3.87 -8.33 -5.73
CA LEU A 188 -3.85 -8.65 -7.16
C LEU A 188 -4.69 -7.64 -7.97
N PRO A 189 -4.40 -7.45 -9.27
CA PRO A 189 -5.25 -6.63 -10.14
C PRO A 189 -6.70 -7.16 -10.13
N ASN A 190 -7.69 -6.26 -10.11
CA ASN A 190 -9.12 -6.58 -10.07
C ASN A 190 -9.60 -7.37 -8.82
N SER A 191 -8.74 -7.60 -7.82
CA SER A 191 -9.17 -8.08 -6.50
C SER A 191 -10.13 -7.07 -5.83
N LEU A 192 -10.82 -7.50 -4.76
CA LEU A 192 -11.74 -6.63 -4.02
C LEU A 192 -11.07 -5.32 -3.56
N ALA A 193 -9.84 -5.40 -3.04
CA ALA A 193 -9.08 -4.23 -2.60
C ALA A 193 -8.74 -3.28 -3.78
N HIS A 194 -8.34 -3.83 -4.93
CA HIS A 194 -8.04 -3.05 -6.13
C HIS A 194 -9.28 -2.32 -6.64
N ARG A 195 -10.42 -3.03 -6.77
CA ARG A 195 -11.70 -2.45 -7.19
C ARG A 195 -12.18 -1.35 -6.25
N LEU A 196 -12.02 -1.52 -4.93
CA LEU A 196 -12.35 -0.47 -3.96
C LEU A 196 -11.58 0.82 -4.26
N ILE A 197 -10.28 0.73 -4.52
CA ILE A 197 -9.45 1.90 -4.84
C ILE A 197 -9.88 2.52 -6.17
N THR A 198 -9.94 1.74 -7.26
CA THR A 198 -10.18 2.26 -8.60
C THR A 198 -11.62 2.75 -8.83
N THR A 199 -12.59 2.26 -8.05
CA THR A 199 -13.98 2.71 -8.15
C THR A 199 -14.25 3.92 -7.25
N HIS A 200 -13.73 3.91 -6.01
CA HIS A 200 -14.04 4.96 -5.04
C HIS A 200 -13.04 6.12 -5.03
N ALA A 201 -11.89 5.99 -5.68
CA ALA A 201 -10.99 7.11 -5.94
C ALA A 201 -10.91 7.37 -7.46
N PRO A 202 -10.99 8.63 -7.90
CA PRO A 202 -10.81 9.02 -9.31
C PRO A 202 -9.32 8.98 -9.71
N VAL A 203 -8.73 7.79 -9.59
CA VAL A 203 -7.36 7.44 -9.95
C VAL A 203 -7.37 6.18 -10.81
N TYR A 204 -6.35 6.04 -11.64
CA TYR A 204 -6.23 4.91 -12.56
C TYR A 204 -4.97 4.12 -12.24
N ASP A 205 -5.07 2.79 -12.25
CA ASP A 205 -3.91 1.90 -12.25
C ASP A 205 -3.14 2.13 -13.56
N LEU A 206 -1.93 2.68 -13.47
CA LEU A 206 -1.15 3.04 -14.65
C LEU A 206 -0.81 1.81 -15.50
N TRP A 207 -0.53 0.67 -14.87
CA TRP A 207 -0.17 -0.54 -15.60
C TRP A 207 -1.36 -1.07 -16.37
N LEU A 208 -2.52 -1.19 -15.72
CA LEU A 208 -3.73 -1.69 -16.37
C LEU A 208 -4.23 -0.72 -17.45
N SER A 209 -4.00 0.59 -17.27
CA SER A 209 -4.33 1.60 -18.28
C SER A 209 -3.49 1.47 -19.55
N SER A 210 -2.21 1.10 -19.42
CA SER A 210 -1.32 0.86 -20.57
C SER A 210 -1.39 -0.57 -21.12
N HIS A 211 -1.74 -1.55 -20.28
CA HIS A 211 -1.83 -2.97 -20.61
C HIS A 211 -3.18 -3.55 -20.13
N PRO A 212 -4.29 -3.27 -20.84
CA PRO A 212 -5.63 -3.70 -20.41
C PRO A 212 -5.79 -5.23 -20.31
N GLU A 213 -5.06 -5.97 -21.14
CA GLU A 213 -5.06 -7.43 -21.17
C GLU A 213 -4.04 -8.07 -20.21
N SER A 214 -3.38 -7.26 -19.36
CA SER A 214 -2.43 -7.78 -18.37
C SER A 214 -3.09 -8.75 -17.40
N ALA A 215 -2.32 -9.72 -16.95
CA ALA A 215 -2.85 -10.78 -16.10
C ALA A 215 -3.35 -10.28 -14.74
N LEU A 216 -4.45 -10.87 -14.28
CA LEU A 216 -5.07 -10.57 -12.98
C LEU A 216 -4.46 -11.35 -11.81
N GLY A 217 -3.57 -12.30 -12.07
CA GLY A 217 -2.94 -13.14 -11.05
C GLY A 217 -1.87 -14.06 -11.62
N ALA A 218 -1.22 -14.84 -10.75
CA ALA A 218 -0.27 -15.86 -11.19
C ALA A 218 -0.99 -16.93 -12.03
N ALA A 219 -0.31 -17.53 -13.00
CA ALA A 219 -0.94 -18.53 -13.87
C ALA A 219 -1.40 -19.80 -13.12
N GLY A 220 -0.83 -20.05 -11.93
CA GLY A 220 -1.29 -21.13 -11.04
C GLY A 220 -2.44 -20.77 -10.10
N ASP A 221 -2.88 -19.51 -10.06
CA ASP A 221 -3.99 -19.04 -9.24
C ASP A 221 -5.30 -19.08 -10.05
N GLU A 222 -6.45 -19.25 -9.39
CA GLU A 222 -7.77 -19.34 -10.07
C GLU A 222 -8.02 -18.18 -11.04
N ALA A 223 -7.69 -16.95 -10.63
CA ALA A 223 -7.81 -15.76 -11.46
C ALA A 223 -6.94 -15.81 -12.72
N GLY A 224 -5.72 -16.35 -12.61
CA GLY A 224 -4.81 -16.49 -13.76
C GLY A 224 -5.18 -17.66 -14.67
N ILE A 225 -5.69 -18.77 -14.10
CA ILE A 225 -6.16 -19.93 -14.86
C ILE A 225 -7.37 -19.55 -15.73
N ALA A 226 -8.34 -18.82 -15.16
CA ALA A 226 -9.56 -18.44 -15.86
C ALA A 226 -9.32 -17.50 -17.06
N GLN A 227 -8.25 -16.70 -17.02
CA GLN A 227 -7.96 -15.69 -18.03
C GLN A 227 -7.08 -16.22 -19.19
N ARG A 228 -6.23 -17.22 -18.94
CA ARG A 228 -5.12 -17.55 -19.87
C ARG A 228 -5.40 -18.76 -20.76
N LYS A 229 -5.10 -18.61 -22.05
CA LYS A 229 -5.06 -19.71 -23.03
C LYS A 229 -3.66 -20.37 -23.14
N LEU A 230 -2.60 -19.65 -22.77
CA LEU A 230 -1.19 -20.07 -22.89
C LEU A 230 -0.44 -19.84 -21.58
N LEU A 231 0.58 -20.67 -21.33
CA LEU A 231 1.46 -20.52 -20.15
C LEU A 231 2.37 -19.30 -20.33
N PRO A 232 2.49 -18.41 -19.32
CA PRO A 232 3.36 -17.25 -19.42
C PRO A 232 4.84 -17.61 -19.36
N THR A 233 5.62 -16.87 -20.12
CA THR A 233 7.08 -16.88 -20.05
C THR A 233 7.57 -15.79 -19.09
N ALA A 234 8.84 -15.88 -18.69
CA ALA A 234 9.48 -14.88 -17.86
C ALA A 234 9.42 -13.49 -18.51
N GLU A 235 9.66 -13.39 -19.82
CA GLU A 235 9.57 -12.12 -20.56
C GLU A 235 8.14 -11.56 -20.62
N SER A 236 7.12 -12.36 -20.97
CA SER A 236 5.74 -11.85 -21.03
C SER A 236 5.22 -11.43 -19.65
N ASN A 237 5.65 -12.09 -18.58
CA ASN A 237 5.33 -11.67 -17.23
C ASN A 237 5.90 -10.29 -16.85
N ILE A 238 7.05 -9.93 -17.39
CA ILE A 238 7.66 -8.62 -17.12
C ILE A 238 7.07 -7.54 -18.04
N VAL A 239 7.00 -7.81 -19.34
CA VAL A 239 6.65 -6.81 -20.35
C VAL A 239 5.14 -6.58 -20.41
N GLU A 240 4.33 -7.63 -20.39
CA GLU A 240 2.87 -7.52 -20.58
C GLU A 240 2.15 -7.49 -19.23
N ASN A 241 2.50 -8.41 -18.31
CA ASN A 241 1.75 -8.59 -17.06
C ASN A 241 2.23 -7.67 -15.92
N GLY A 242 3.42 -7.07 -16.04
CA GLY A 242 3.98 -6.19 -15.03
C GLY A 242 4.22 -6.87 -13.69
N THR A 243 4.64 -8.12 -13.70
CA THR A 243 4.87 -8.87 -12.47
C THR A 243 6.07 -8.31 -11.72
N THR A 244 5.91 -8.10 -10.42
CA THR A 244 6.92 -7.46 -9.56
C THR A 244 7.48 -8.40 -8.53
N CYS A 245 6.81 -9.51 -8.23
CA CYS A 245 7.27 -10.49 -7.27
C CYS A 245 7.12 -11.92 -7.81
N ASP A 246 7.73 -12.86 -7.10
CA ASP A 246 7.64 -14.31 -7.36
C ASP A 246 8.15 -14.79 -8.73
N SER A 247 8.74 -13.91 -9.54
CA SER A 247 9.29 -14.22 -10.85
C SER A 247 10.54 -15.10 -10.78
N VAL A 248 10.74 -15.93 -11.80
CA VAL A 248 11.96 -16.72 -12.00
C VAL A 248 13.22 -15.87 -12.21
N TYR A 249 13.09 -14.58 -12.55
CA TYR A 249 14.23 -13.65 -12.55
C TYR A 249 14.70 -13.30 -11.14
N ASN A 250 13.83 -13.44 -10.13
CA ASN A 250 14.15 -13.12 -8.76
C ASN A 250 14.91 -14.27 -8.08
N THR A 251 16.19 -14.05 -7.80
CA THR A 251 17.08 -15.05 -7.21
C THR A 251 16.64 -15.52 -5.81
N TRP A 252 15.84 -14.72 -5.08
CA TRP A 252 15.31 -15.13 -3.77
C TRP A 252 14.25 -16.24 -3.89
N ARG A 253 13.70 -16.45 -5.09
CA ARG A 253 12.75 -17.52 -5.43
C ARG A 253 13.39 -18.76 -6.04
N TRP A 254 14.69 -18.70 -6.30
CA TRP A 254 15.43 -19.86 -6.78
C TRP A 254 15.57 -20.92 -5.70
N GLU A 255 15.80 -22.16 -6.13
CA GLU A 255 16.09 -23.25 -5.21
C GLU A 255 17.37 -22.98 -4.42
N LYS A 256 17.49 -23.57 -3.22
CA LYS A 256 18.69 -23.39 -2.38
C LYS A 256 19.97 -23.86 -3.05
N SER A 257 19.90 -24.85 -3.93
CA SER A 257 21.00 -25.32 -4.77
C SER A 257 21.49 -24.22 -5.73
N GLN A 258 20.56 -23.55 -6.41
CA GLN A 258 20.84 -22.46 -7.34
C GLN A 258 21.34 -21.20 -6.61
N GLN A 259 20.76 -20.87 -5.44
CA GLN A 259 21.22 -19.73 -4.64
C GLN A 259 22.68 -19.88 -4.18
N LYS A 260 23.17 -21.12 -3.99
CA LYS A 260 24.58 -21.38 -3.63
C LYS A 260 25.57 -21.09 -4.76
N LEU A 261 25.08 -20.97 -6.00
CA LEU A 261 25.89 -20.63 -7.17
C LEU A 261 26.01 -19.11 -7.36
N LEU A 262 25.41 -18.30 -6.48
CA LEU A 262 25.51 -16.85 -6.50
C LEU A 262 26.71 -16.40 -5.65
N GLY A 263 27.35 -15.30 -6.06
CA GLY A 263 28.37 -14.65 -5.27
C GLY A 263 29.57 -14.20 -6.08
N PRO A 264 30.59 -13.65 -5.39
CA PRO A 264 31.83 -13.24 -6.03
C PRO A 264 32.53 -14.46 -6.63
N ASN A 265 33.06 -14.31 -7.84
CA ASN A 265 33.78 -15.35 -8.61
C ASN A 265 32.92 -16.52 -9.12
N CYS A 266 31.59 -16.44 -9.01
CA CYS A 266 30.69 -17.37 -9.68
C CYS A 266 30.33 -16.86 -11.09
N PRO A 267 30.07 -17.75 -12.06
CA PRO A 267 29.60 -17.33 -13.38
C PRO A 267 28.20 -16.71 -13.29
N LEU A 268 27.94 -15.70 -14.12
CA LEU A 268 26.61 -15.10 -14.21
C LEU A 268 25.61 -16.13 -14.76
N ILE A 269 24.55 -16.40 -14.00
CA ILE A 269 23.49 -17.33 -14.43
C ILE A 269 22.41 -16.56 -15.17
N GLU A 270 22.33 -16.65 -16.50
CA GLU A 270 21.23 -16.04 -17.25
C GLU A 270 19.96 -16.90 -17.16
N VAL A 271 18.81 -16.23 -17.03
CA VAL A 271 17.51 -16.90 -17.07
C VAL A 271 16.94 -16.69 -18.48
N PRO A 272 16.66 -17.78 -19.23
CA PRO A 272 16.09 -17.66 -20.56
C PRO A 272 14.76 -16.90 -20.54
N ARG A 273 14.55 -16.04 -21.55
CA ARG A 273 13.37 -15.18 -21.67
C ARG A 273 12.07 -15.96 -21.84
N ASP A 274 12.16 -17.09 -22.53
CA ASP A 274 11.09 -18.04 -22.82
C ASP A 274 10.84 -19.04 -21.68
N LYS A 275 11.62 -18.98 -20.59
CA LYS A 275 11.42 -19.85 -19.43
C LYS A 275 10.01 -19.65 -18.86
N ILE A 276 9.28 -20.75 -18.69
CA ILE A 276 7.94 -20.74 -18.11
C ILE A 276 7.99 -20.22 -16.67
N ASP A 277 7.11 -19.26 -16.35
CA ASP A 277 7.05 -18.60 -15.04
C ASP A 277 5.60 -18.53 -14.54
N LEU A 278 5.18 -19.55 -13.80
CA LEU A 278 3.78 -19.71 -13.39
C LEU A 278 3.42 -18.96 -12.10
N LYS A 279 4.43 -18.52 -11.34
CA LYS A 279 4.25 -17.99 -9.98
C LYS A 279 4.33 -16.48 -9.90
N ALA A 280 4.90 -15.83 -10.91
CA ALA A 280 5.03 -14.38 -10.94
C ALA A 280 3.67 -13.68 -10.86
N LYS A 281 3.62 -12.58 -10.10
CA LYS A 281 2.42 -11.76 -9.92
C LYS A 281 2.78 -10.30 -9.66
N ARG A 282 1.83 -9.41 -9.91
CA ARG A 282 1.94 -7.97 -9.65
C ARG A 282 1.34 -7.67 -8.29
N LEU A 283 2.13 -7.05 -7.40
CA LEU A 283 1.67 -6.55 -6.09
C LEU A 283 1.99 -5.06 -5.88
N ASP A 284 2.92 -4.51 -6.67
CA ASP A 284 3.33 -3.12 -6.59
C ASP A 284 2.63 -2.30 -7.68
N TYR A 285 2.22 -1.08 -7.34
CA TYR A 285 1.39 -0.25 -8.20
C TYR A 285 1.83 1.21 -8.19
N ILE A 286 1.54 1.89 -9.30
CA ILE A 286 1.42 3.34 -9.37
C ILE A 286 0.01 3.64 -9.88
N PHE A 287 -0.72 4.44 -9.11
CA PHE A 287 -2.01 5.03 -9.44
C PHE A 287 -1.81 6.52 -9.66
N ALA A 288 -2.47 7.10 -10.68
CA ALA A 288 -2.46 8.56 -10.86
C ALA A 288 -3.86 9.13 -11.17
N SER A 289 -4.10 10.37 -10.76
CA SER A 289 -5.31 11.11 -11.15
C SER A 289 -5.18 11.77 -12.51
N SER A 290 -6.33 12.11 -13.12
CA SER A 290 -6.43 12.96 -14.32
C SER A 290 -5.67 12.45 -15.55
N ILE A 291 -5.84 11.16 -15.88
CA ILE A 291 -5.28 10.58 -17.10
C ILE A 291 -6.26 10.78 -18.26
N SER A 292 -5.78 11.33 -19.38
CA SER A 292 -6.58 11.38 -20.61
C SER A 292 -6.76 9.96 -21.15
N SER A 293 -7.92 9.35 -20.89
CA SER A 293 -8.35 8.15 -21.62
C SER A 293 -8.80 8.54 -23.02
N SER A 294 -8.69 7.62 -23.98
CA SER A 294 -9.18 7.80 -25.37
C SER A 294 -10.70 8.04 -25.46
N ILE A 295 -11.42 8.05 -24.34
CA ILE A 295 -12.88 8.05 -24.23
C ILE A 295 -13.45 9.44 -23.84
N SER A 296 -12.63 10.42 -23.45
CA SER A 296 -13.11 11.77 -23.14
C SER A 296 -12.29 12.87 -23.83
N PRO A 297 -12.89 13.69 -24.70
CA PRO A 297 -12.17 14.68 -25.48
C PRO A 297 -11.90 15.97 -24.68
N LYS A 298 -10.73 16.56 -24.94
CA LYS A 298 -10.42 18.01 -24.81
C LYS A 298 -10.44 18.62 -23.42
N ASN A 299 -9.53 18.19 -22.54
CA ASN A 299 -8.99 19.11 -21.54
C ASN A 299 -7.47 19.20 -21.71
N ASN A 300 -6.98 20.37 -22.14
CA ASN A 300 -5.55 20.67 -22.38
C ASN A 300 -4.67 20.59 -21.11
N ASN A 301 -5.25 20.17 -19.97
CA ASN A 301 -4.60 20.15 -18.67
C ASN A 301 -4.44 18.72 -18.08
N SER A 302 -4.84 17.69 -18.83
CA SER A 302 -4.77 16.28 -18.40
C SER A 302 -3.36 15.71 -18.57
N TRP A 303 -3.00 14.78 -17.68
CA TRP A 303 -1.76 14.02 -17.77
C TRP A 303 -1.94 12.82 -18.71
N SER A 304 -0.87 12.41 -19.38
CA SER A 304 -0.81 11.19 -20.17
C SER A 304 0.33 10.29 -19.71
N ILE A 305 0.17 8.97 -19.91
CA ILE A 305 1.21 8.00 -19.60
C ILE A 305 2.19 7.97 -20.78
N THR A 306 3.42 8.39 -20.56
CA THR A 306 4.50 8.34 -21.58
C THR A 306 5.13 6.95 -21.61
N SER A 307 5.40 6.38 -20.43
CA SER A 307 6.00 5.05 -20.31
C SER A 307 5.63 4.42 -18.98
N ILE A 308 5.52 3.10 -18.95
CA ILE A 308 5.47 2.30 -17.72
C ILE A 308 6.25 1.01 -17.92
N LYS A 309 7.06 0.61 -16.94
CA LYS A 309 7.90 -0.60 -17.01
C LYS A 309 8.17 -1.18 -15.63
N VAL A 310 8.47 -2.48 -15.60
CA VAL A 310 9.10 -3.12 -14.44
C VAL A 310 10.59 -2.81 -14.48
N GLY A 311 11.14 -2.31 -13.39
CA GLY A 311 12.54 -1.91 -13.26
C GLY A 311 13.27 -2.67 -12.16
N MET A 312 14.48 -2.22 -11.82
CA MET A 312 15.32 -2.80 -10.76
C MET A 312 15.48 -4.34 -10.81
N MET A 313 15.43 -4.91 -12.01
CA MET A 313 15.61 -6.36 -12.24
C MET A 313 17.07 -6.79 -12.22
N SER A 314 17.99 -5.82 -12.30
CA SER A 314 19.43 -6.06 -12.27
C SER A 314 19.86 -6.67 -10.94
N ARG A 315 20.86 -7.55 -11.01
CA ARG A 315 21.46 -8.18 -9.84
C ARG A 315 22.50 -7.28 -9.23
N HIS A 316 22.74 -7.44 -7.93
CA HIS A 316 23.87 -6.81 -7.27
C HIS A 316 25.17 -7.22 -7.99
N PRO A 317 26.04 -6.28 -8.43
CA PRO A 317 27.19 -6.58 -9.28
C PRO A 317 28.14 -7.65 -8.73
N MET A 318 28.46 -7.58 -7.43
CA MET A 318 29.35 -8.55 -6.77
C MET A 318 28.63 -9.79 -6.23
N LEU A 319 27.48 -9.62 -5.56
CA LEU A 319 26.77 -10.70 -4.88
C LEU A 319 25.92 -11.55 -5.83
N GLN A 320 25.62 -11.03 -7.03
CA GLN A 320 24.76 -11.62 -8.06
C GLN A 320 23.34 -11.98 -7.62
N CYS A 321 22.92 -11.57 -6.43
CA CYS A 321 21.54 -11.71 -5.97
C CYS A 321 20.67 -10.52 -6.39
N SER A 322 19.36 -10.70 -6.37
CA SER A 322 18.37 -9.67 -6.65
C SER A 322 18.39 -8.63 -5.54
N LEU A 323 18.19 -7.36 -5.89
CA LEU A 323 18.25 -6.26 -4.93
C LEU A 323 17.12 -6.30 -3.91
N SER A 324 16.00 -6.93 -4.23
CA SER A 324 14.87 -7.17 -3.34
C SER A 324 14.16 -8.46 -3.75
N ASP A 325 13.24 -8.97 -2.93
CA ASP A 325 12.29 -10.01 -3.34
C ASP A 325 11.15 -9.45 -4.24
N HIS A 326 11.16 -8.14 -4.47
CA HIS A 326 10.36 -7.42 -5.47
C HIS A 326 11.23 -6.78 -6.56
N PHE A 327 10.60 -6.38 -7.66
CA PHE A 327 11.08 -5.49 -8.73
C PHE A 327 10.33 -4.16 -8.66
N SER A 328 10.92 -3.08 -9.17
CA SER A 328 10.28 -1.76 -9.13
C SER A 328 9.19 -1.63 -10.19
N VAL A 329 8.24 -0.72 -9.95
CA VAL A 329 7.38 -0.17 -11.00
C VAL A 329 7.82 1.25 -11.26
N GLU A 330 8.05 1.57 -12.53
CA GLU A 330 8.56 2.86 -12.98
C GLU A 330 7.62 3.42 -14.04
N ALA A 331 7.17 4.67 -13.88
CA ALA A 331 6.28 5.33 -14.81
C ALA A 331 6.71 6.77 -15.08
N THR A 332 6.48 7.25 -16.29
CA THR A 332 6.66 8.66 -16.66
C THR A 332 5.32 9.19 -17.13
N LEU A 333 4.88 10.27 -16.50
CA LEU A 333 3.70 11.03 -16.89
C LEU A 333 4.14 12.29 -17.62
N SER A 334 3.39 12.71 -18.64
CA SER A 334 3.62 13.99 -19.31
C SER A 334 2.35 14.83 -19.39
N LYS A 335 2.55 16.15 -19.44
CA LYS A 335 1.49 17.13 -19.59
C LYS A 335 2.00 18.29 -20.45
N LYS A 336 1.18 18.75 -21.40
CA LYS A 336 1.50 19.93 -22.21
C LYS A 336 1.55 21.18 -21.32
N ARG A 337 2.61 21.98 -21.43
CA ARG A 337 2.65 23.29 -20.78
C ARG A 337 1.70 24.24 -21.49
N LYS A 338 1.01 25.08 -20.72
CA LYS A 338 0.37 26.28 -21.28
C LYS A 338 1.50 27.29 -21.51
N ASN A 339 1.75 27.67 -22.75
CA ASN A 339 2.60 28.83 -23.02
C ASN A 339 1.84 30.08 -22.56
N THR A 340 2.25 30.67 -21.45
CA THR A 340 1.92 32.05 -21.10
C THR A 340 2.84 32.98 -21.90
N SER A 341 2.66 33.04 -23.22
CA SER A 341 3.16 34.16 -24.00
C SER A 341 2.24 35.35 -23.72
N LEU A 342 2.79 36.35 -23.04
CA LEU A 342 2.30 37.72 -23.09
C LEU A 342 2.40 38.16 -24.56
N GLU A 343 1.33 37.97 -25.32
CA GLU A 343 1.15 38.71 -26.56
C GLU A 343 0.38 39.98 -26.18
N ASP A 344 1.15 41.07 -26.08
CA ASP A 344 0.64 42.43 -26.18
C ASP A 344 -0.06 42.58 -27.54
N GLU A 345 -1.39 42.43 -27.58
CA GLU A 345 -2.17 42.97 -28.69
C GLU A 345 -2.63 44.39 -28.36
N ASP A 346 -1.90 45.31 -28.99
CA ASP A 346 -2.22 46.72 -29.16
C ASP A 346 -3.54 46.90 -29.93
N GLY A 347 -4.50 47.54 -29.28
CA GLY A 347 -5.47 48.48 -29.83
C GLY A 347 -6.25 48.13 -31.11
N THR A 348 -7.53 47.83 -30.96
CA THR A 348 -8.56 48.67 -31.60
C THR A 348 -9.86 48.68 -30.80
N LYS A 349 -10.36 49.89 -30.54
CA LYS A 349 -11.61 50.20 -29.84
C LYS A 349 -12.81 49.77 -30.67
N ASP A 350 -13.85 49.27 -30.01
CA ASP A 350 -15.16 49.92 -30.08
C ASP A 350 -16.02 49.60 -28.85
N ASN A 351 -16.71 50.64 -28.40
CA ASN A 351 -17.57 50.68 -27.23
C ASN A 351 -18.86 49.89 -27.48
N ASP A 352 -19.34 49.17 -26.46
CA ASP A 352 -20.72 49.38 -26.01
C ASP A 352 -20.94 48.91 -24.57
N SER A 353 -21.80 49.66 -23.89
CA SER A 353 -21.99 49.77 -22.44
C SER A 353 -22.79 48.63 -21.81
N ALA A 354 -22.29 48.07 -20.69
CA ALA A 354 -23.11 47.57 -19.57
C ALA A 354 -22.28 47.42 -18.28
N LEU A 355 -22.80 47.95 -17.16
CA LEU A 355 -22.25 47.86 -15.80
C LEU A 355 -22.33 46.41 -15.23
N PRO A 356 -21.57 46.08 -14.17
CA PRO A 356 -21.21 44.71 -13.81
C PRO A 356 -22.29 44.00 -13.00
N SER A 357 -22.82 42.90 -13.52
CA SER A 357 -23.56 41.91 -12.75
C SER A 357 -22.63 40.76 -12.35
N SER A 358 -22.35 40.69 -11.04
CA SER A 358 -22.06 39.48 -10.25
C SER A 358 -21.76 38.20 -11.05
N LEU A 359 -20.47 37.88 -11.22
CA LEU A 359 -20.01 36.55 -11.60
C LEU A 359 -20.30 35.58 -10.44
N SER A 360 -21.48 34.96 -10.49
CA SER A 360 -21.75 33.74 -9.74
C SER A 360 -20.85 32.63 -10.30
N ASN A 361 -19.95 32.15 -9.44
CA ASN A 361 -19.16 30.93 -9.59
C ASN A 361 -20.05 29.68 -9.57
N GLU A 362 -20.94 29.55 -10.55
CA GLU A 362 -21.80 28.39 -10.72
C GLU A 362 -21.61 27.85 -12.13
N ASN A 363 -20.50 27.14 -12.39
CA ASN A 363 -20.40 26.19 -13.51
C ASN A 363 -19.18 25.25 -13.48
N TYR A 364 -18.54 25.03 -12.31
CA TYR A 364 -17.53 23.96 -12.14
C TYR A 364 -18.12 22.63 -11.62
N ALA A 365 -19.44 22.50 -11.56
CA ALA A 365 -20.11 21.25 -11.20
C ALA A 365 -20.59 20.50 -12.45
N SER A 366 -19.71 20.28 -13.42
CA SER A 366 -20.02 19.40 -14.56
C SER A 366 -19.75 17.93 -14.19
N ASN A 367 -20.79 17.27 -13.68
CA ASN A 367 -21.00 15.81 -13.74
C ASN A 367 -19.80 14.91 -13.38
N GLU A 368 -19.38 14.89 -12.10
CA GLU A 368 -18.74 13.69 -11.55
C GLU A 368 -19.80 12.57 -11.49
N CYS A 369 -19.83 11.69 -12.49
CA CYS A 369 -20.57 10.44 -12.38
C CYS A 369 -19.95 9.66 -11.20
N LYS A 370 -20.59 9.73 -10.02
CA LYS A 370 -20.15 8.98 -8.84
C LYS A 370 -20.13 7.50 -9.21
N SER A 371 -18.94 6.95 -9.42
CA SER A 371 -18.78 5.52 -9.67
C SER A 371 -19.00 4.78 -8.36
N PHE A 372 -19.90 3.80 -8.38
CA PHE A 372 -20.18 2.93 -7.26
C PHE A 372 -19.87 1.49 -7.66
N LEU A 373 -19.43 0.69 -6.69
CA LEU A 373 -19.33 -0.75 -6.89
C LEU A 373 -20.74 -1.37 -7.06
N PRO A 374 -20.84 -2.51 -7.75
CA PRO A 374 -22.07 -3.31 -7.75
C PRO A 374 -22.54 -3.64 -6.33
N LEU A 375 -23.84 -3.62 -6.08
CA LEU A 375 -24.41 -3.80 -4.73
C LEU A 375 -23.98 -5.10 -4.05
N ASN A 376 -23.85 -6.18 -4.82
CA ASN A 376 -23.38 -7.48 -4.33
C ASN A 376 -21.94 -7.44 -3.80
N VAL A 377 -21.10 -6.52 -4.29
CA VAL A 377 -19.72 -6.35 -3.80
C VAL A 377 -19.71 -5.66 -2.44
N TYR A 378 -20.61 -4.68 -2.21
CA TYR A 378 -20.77 -4.13 -0.86
C TYR A 378 -21.31 -5.20 0.10
N ASP A 379 -22.27 -6.02 -0.34
CA ASP A 379 -22.80 -7.12 0.46
C ASP A 379 -21.71 -8.15 0.81
N GLU A 380 -20.78 -8.43 -0.13
CA GLU A 380 -19.58 -9.24 0.11
C GLU A 380 -18.71 -8.63 1.22
N VAL A 381 -18.38 -7.34 1.13
CA VAL A 381 -17.58 -6.62 2.14
C VAL A 381 -18.27 -6.66 3.51
N LEU A 382 -19.58 -6.41 3.56
CA LEU A 382 -20.36 -6.48 4.80
C LEU A 382 -20.40 -7.90 5.37
N GLY A 383 -20.43 -8.92 4.51
CA GLY A 383 -20.26 -10.32 4.88
C GLY A 383 -18.91 -10.59 5.56
N LEU A 384 -17.81 -10.12 4.96
CA LEU A 384 -16.45 -10.24 5.51
C LEU A 384 -16.34 -9.57 6.89
N ILE A 385 -16.88 -8.35 7.02
CA ILE A 385 -16.91 -7.61 8.29
C ILE A 385 -17.68 -8.38 9.35
N SER A 386 -18.87 -8.91 9.01
CA SER A 386 -19.71 -9.67 9.93
C SER A 386 -19.00 -10.94 10.43
N GLN A 387 -18.41 -11.71 9.52
CA GLN A 387 -17.65 -12.92 9.86
C GLN A 387 -16.46 -12.60 10.78
N TYR A 388 -15.69 -11.56 10.45
CA TYR A 388 -14.54 -11.15 11.26
C TYR A 388 -14.98 -10.65 12.65
N ARG A 389 -16.06 -9.86 12.73
CA ARG A 389 -16.62 -9.36 13.99
C ARG A 389 -17.09 -10.49 14.92
N ILE A 390 -17.73 -11.54 14.38
CA ILE A 390 -18.13 -12.73 15.16
C ILE A 390 -16.89 -13.41 15.75
N ARG A 391 -15.84 -13.56 14.94
CA ARG A 391 -14.56 -14.14 15.37
C ARG A 391 -13.94 -13.34 16.51
N GLU A 392 -13.85 -12.03 16.38
CA GLU A 392 -13.25 -11.15 17.39
C GLU A 392 -14.06 -11.11 18.68
N ARG A 393 -15.40 -11.11 18.62
CA ARG A 393 -16.25 -11.23 19.82
C ARG A 393 -16.02 -12.55 20.57
N ARG A 394 -15.88 -13.66 19.84
CA ARG A 394 -15.54 -14.96 20.44
C ARG A 394 -14.15 -14.91 21.08
N GLN A 395 -13.15 -14.34 20.40
CA GLN A 395 -11.81 -14.20 20.93
C GLN A 395 -11.76 -13.30 22.17
N ARG A 396 -12.50 -12.18 22.20
CA ARG A 396 -12.65 -11.33 23.39
C ARG A 396 -13.17 -12.12 24.57
N LYS A 397 -14.27 -12.86 24.40
CA LYS A 397 -14.84 -13.69 25.48
C LYS A 397 -13.84 -14.72 25.98
N LEU A 398 -13.22 -15.49 25.08
CA LEU A 398 -12.26 -16.53 25.45
C LEU A 398 -11.04 -15.98 26.20
N ARG A 399 -10.47 -14.86 25.75
CA ARG A 399 -9.30 -14.24 26.39
C ARG A 399 -9.63 -13.63 27.75
N LEU A 400 -10.77 -12.96 27.87
CA LEU A 400 -11.23 -12.43 29.17
C LEU A 400 -11.56 -13.56 30.15
N SER A 401 -12.18 -14.65 29.68
CA SER A 401 -12.37 -15.85 30.50
C SER A 401 -11.04 -16.47 30.93
N HIS A 402 -10.05 -16.54 30.03
CA HIS A 402 -8.72 -17.03 30.38
C HIS A 402 -8.03 -16.16 31.45
N PHE A 403 -8.17 -14.83 31.36
CA PHE A 403 -7.69 -13.91 32.40
C PHE A 403 -8.33 -14.21 33.77
N VAL A 404 -9.66 -14.29 33.82
CA VAL A 404 -10.39 -14.57 35.08
C VAL A 404 -10.01 -15.93 35.66
N CYS A 405 -9.97 -16.98 34.83
CA CYS A 405 -9.56 -18.32 35.26
C CYS A 405 -8.12 -18.33 35.77
N SER A 406 -7.19 -17.63 35.11
CA SER A 406 -5.79 -17.54 35.53
C SER A 406 -5.61 -16.81 36.86
N PHE A 407 -6.42 -15.76 37.09
CA PHE A 407 -6.45 -15.03 38.36
C PHE A 407 -6.96 -15.92 39.50
N LEU A 408 -8.05 -16.65 39.29
CA LEU A 408 -8.60 -17.59 40.28
C LEU A 408 -7.62 -18.74 40.58
N LEU A 409 -7.01 -19.31 39.54
CA LEU A 409 -5.98 -20.36 39.69
C LEU A 409 -4.80 -19.86 40.52
N THR A 410 -4.38 -18.62 40.32
CA THR A 410 -3.31 -17.98 41.09
C THR A 410 -3.70 -17.85 42.56
N LEU A 411 -4.91 -17.37 42.86
CA LEU A 411 -5.41 -17.31 44.24
C LEU A 411 -5.43 -18.69 44.91
N ILE A 412 -5.89 -19.72 44.18
CA ILE A 412 -5.90 -21.11 44.67
C ILE A 412 -4.47 -21.58 44.95
N CYS A 413 -3.53 -21.37 44.03
CA CYS A 413 -2.13 -21.76 44.23
C CYS A 413 -1.54 -21.10 45.48
N LEU A 414 -1.76 -19.78 45.67
CA LEU A 414 -1.28 -19.04 46.83
C LEU A 414 -1.87 -19.55 48.15
N LEU A 415 -3.15 -19.97 48.16
CA LEU A 415 -3.77 -20.58 49.33
C LEU A 415 -3.22 -21.98 49.62
N VAL A 416 -3.06 -22.82 48.60
CA VAL A 416 -2.58 -24.21 48.74
C VAL A 416 -1.13 -24.26 49.20
N VAL A 417 -0.31 -23.26 48.88
CA VAL A 417 1.10 -23.15 49.32
C VAL A 417 1.24 -23.27 50.85
N TRP A 418 0.29 -22.75 51.63
CA TRP A 418 0.30 -22.84 53.10
C TRP A 418 0.21 -24.27 53.63
N TRP A 419 -0.31 -25.19 52.83
CA TRP A 419 -0.57 -26.58 53.18
C TRP A 419 0.33 -27.56 52.42
N ALA A 420 1.32 -27.05 51.68
CA ALA A 420 2.18 -27.87 50.84
C ALA A 420 3.15 -28.71 51.70
N PRO A 421 3.19 -30.04 51.51
CA PRO A 421 3.97 -30.92 52.39
C PRO A 421 5.48 -30.88 52.12
N ARG A 422 5.91 -30.31 50.98
CA ARG A 422 7.32 -30.29 50.54
C ARG A 422 7.61 -29.01 49.77
N ASN A 423 8.80 -28.44 49.95
CA ASN A 423 9.25 -27.22 49.27
C ASN A 423 9.17 -27.28 47.75
N PHE A 424 9.42 -28.44 47.13
CA PHE A 424 9.29 -28.61 45.68
C PHE A 424 7.85 -28.41 45.20
N VAL A 425 6.84 -28.82 45.97
CA VAL A 425 5.43 -28.60 45.64
C VAL A 425 5.11 -27.10 45.67
N THR A 426 5.59 -26.40 46.69
CA THR A 426 5.49 -24.94 46.77
C THR A 426 6.12 -24.25 45.57
N PHE A 427 7.33 -24.66 45.17
CA PHE A 427 8.01 -24.12 43.99
C PHE A 427 7.18 -24.31 42.71
N VAL A 428 6.65 -25.51 42.47
CA VAL A 428 5.81 -25.79 41.30
C VAL A 428 4.53 -24.96 41.31
N LEU A 429 3.85 -24.84 42.46
CA LEU A 429 2.64 -24.02 42.59
C LEU A 429 2.91 -22.53 42.30
N LEU A 430 4.02 -21.98 42.82
CA LEU A 430 4.41 -20.61 42.55
C LEU A 430 4.78 -20.40 41.07
N LEU A 431 5.43 -21.38 40.45
CA LEU A 431 5.79 -21.33 39.03
C LEU A 431 4.56 -21.35 38.14
N VAL A 432 3.63 -22.29 38.38
CA VAL A 432 2.34 -22.37 37.66
C VAL A 432 1.53 -21.10 37.84
N SER A 433 1.45 -20.59 39.07
CA SER A 433 0.76 -19.34 39.38
C SER A 433 1.37 -18.15 38.62
N THR A 434 2.69 -18.00 38.64
CA THR A 434 3.36 -16.84 38.04
C THR A 434 3.21 -16.83 36.52
N PHE A 435 3.50 -17.96 35.85
CA PHE A 435 3.36 -18.06 34.40
C PHE A 435 1.89 -18.03 33.95
N GLY A 436 1.01 -18.69 34.70
CA GLY A 436 -0.44 -18.68 34.45
C GLY A 436 -1.01 -17.27 34.55
N LEU A 437 -0.72 -16.54 35.63
CA LEU A 437 -1.16 -15.15 35.80
C LEU A 437 -0.60 -14.26 34.70
N SER A 438 0.69 -14.39 34.36
CA SER A 438 1.33 -13.59 33.31
C SER A 438 0.64 -13.78 31.96
N ALA A 439 0.37 -15.03 31.57
CA ALA A 439 -0.36 -15.34 30.34
C ALA A 439 -1.81 -14.80 30.38
N GLY A 440 -2.50 -14.99 31.51
CA GLY A 440 -3.84 -14.49 31.73
C GLY A 440 -3.93 -12.96 31.63
N VAL A 441 -2.99 -12.22 32.24
CA VAL A 441 -2.94 -10.75 32.19
C VAL A 441 -2.73 -10.26 30.77
N ILE A 442 -1.81 -10.87 30.02
CA ILE A 442 -1.58 -10.54 28.60
C ILE A 442 -2.86 -10.75 27.79
N ASP A 443 -3.54 -11.89 27.98
CA ASP A 443 -4.82 -12.15 27.32
C ASP A 443 -5.93 -11.19 27.76
N GLY A 444 -5.97 -10.79 29.03
CA GLY A 444 -6.88 -9.78 29.54
C GLY A 444 -6.69 -8.43 28.86
N LEU A 445 -5.44 -7.97 28.70
CA LEU A 445 -5.10 -6.73 27.99
C LEU A 445 -5.46 -6.82 26.50
N ILE A 446 -5.15 -7.94 25.84
CA ILE A 446 -5.49 -8.15 24.43
C ILE A 446 -7.01 -8.19 24.25
N GLY A 447 -7.72 -8.97 25.06
CA GLY A 447 -9.17 -9.13 24.99
C GLY A 447 -9.94 -7.84 25.33
N GLY A 448 -9.50 -7.12 26.37
CA GLY A 448 -10.16 -5.90 26.83
C GLY A 448 -9.85 -4.68 25.97
N LEU A 449 -8.56 -4.37 25.78
CA LEU A 449 -8.13 -3.12 25.14
C LEU A 449 -8.01 -3.29 23.63
N PHE A 450 -7.18 -4.24 23.17
CA PHE A 450 -6.89 -4.40 21.75
C PHE A 450 -8.14 -4.82 20.98
N ILE A 451 -8.78 -5.93 21.33
CA ILE A 451 -9.98 -6.40 20.62
C ILE A 451 -11.13 -5.39 20.75
N GLY A 452 -11.22 -4.66 21.87
CA GLY A 452 -12.15 -3.54 22.01
C GLY A 452 -11.92 -2.44 20.96
N SER A 453 -10.67 -2.01 20.79
CA SER A 453 -10.30 -1.02 19.76
C SER A 453 -10.52 -1.54 18.33
N GLU A 454 -10.23 -2.82 18.08
CA GLU A 454 -10.43 -3.48 16.79
C GLU A 454 -11.92 -3.50 16.40
N ILE A 455 -12.80 -3.85 17.34
CA ILE A 455 -14.25 -3.86 17.11
C ILE A 455 -14.77 -2.44 16.81
N ARG A 456 -14.24 -1.41 17.46
CA ARG A 456 -14.62 -0.01 17.17
C ARG A 456 -14.18 0.42 15.78
N ALA A 457 -12.95 0.10 15.39
CA ALA A 457 -12.46 0.35 14.03
C ALA A 457 -13.31 -0.40 12.97
N LEU A 458 -13.73 -1.63 13.26
CA LEU A 458 -14.65 -2.36 12.38
C LEU A 458 -16.03 -1.70 12.26
N LYS A 459 -16.57 -1.14 13.34
CA LYS A 459 -17.86 -0.43 13.29
C LYS A 459 -17.80 0.80 12.39
N GLU A 460 -16.72 1.58 12.49
CA GLU A 460 -16.50 2.74 11.60
C GLU A 460 -16.46 2.29 10.14
N PHE A 461 -15.64 1.26 9.85
CA PHE A 461 -15.54 0.73 8.50
C PHE A 461 -16.87 0.15 7.99
N GLU A 462 -17.62 -0.56 8.83
CA GLU A 462 -18.95 -1.09 8.50
C GLU A 462 -19.93 0.02 8.15
N TRP A 463 -19.95 1.10 8.95
CA TRP A 463 -20.82 2.25 8.71
C TRP A 463 -20.49 2.92 7.37
N GLU A 464 -19.21 3.14 7.08
CA GLU A 464 -18.78 3.76 5.83
C GLU A 464 -19.18 2.94 4.60
N ILE A 465 -19.04 1.61 4.66
CA ILE A 465 -19.45 0.72 3.57
C ILE A 465 -20.96 0.69 3.41
N ARG A 466 -21.74 0.65 4.50
CA ARG A 466 -23.21 0.73 4.44
C ARG A 466 -23.67 2.05 3.84
N ASN A 467 -23.04 3.16 4.22
CA ASN A 467 -23.33 4.48 3.65
C ASN A 467 -23.01 4.53 2.14
N ALA A 468 -21.87 3.99 1.71
CA ALA A 468 -21.53 3.91 0.30
C ALA A 468 -22.51 3.02 -0.50
N ARG A 469 -22.94 1.90 0.08
CA ARG A 469 -23.98 1.03 -0.49
C ARG A 469 -25.32 1.73 -0.62
N ALA A 470 -25.77 2.44 0.42
CA ALA A 470 -27.04 3.18 0.42
C ALA A 470 -27.04 4.26 -0.67
N GLN A 471 -25.92 4.99 -0.82
CA GLN A 471 -25.74 5.95 -1.90
C GLN A 471 -25.79 5.29 -3.29
N ALA A 472 -25.27 4.07 -3.42
CA ALA A 472 -25.29 3.33 -4.68
C ALA A 472 -26.68 2.85 -5.12
N CYS A 473 -27.58 2.51 -4.18
CA CYS A 473 -28.97 2.10 -4.48
C CYS A 473 -29.98 3.26 -4.41
N GLY A 474 -29.55 4.47 -4.08
CA GLY A 474 -30.44 5.64 -3.93
C GLY A 474 -31.29 5.63 -2.66
N GLU A 475 -30.96 4.78 -1.68
CA GLU A 475 -31.64 4.74 -0.39
C GLU A 475 -31.08 5.83 0.54
N VAL A 476 -31.96 6.54 1.23
CA VAL A 476 -31.55 7.39 2.37
C VAL A 476 -31.21 6.45 3.51
N HIS A 477 -29.95 6.48 3.98
CA HIS A 477 -29.47 5.58 5.01
C HIS A 477 -30.32 5.73 6.28
N PHE A 478 -31.20 4.75 6.55
CA PHE A 478 -31.88 4.65 7.84
C PHE A 478 -30.83 4.24 8.87
N VAL A 479 -30.53 5.13 9.81
CA VAL A 479 -29.72 4.81 10.99
C VAL A 479 -30.45 3.68 11.73
N MET A 480 -29.98 2.45 11.60
CA MET A 480 -30.42 1.38 12.50
C MET A 480 -29.96 1.79 13.89
N ASP A 481 -30.93 1.87 14.80
CA ASP A 481 -30.80 2.15 16.24
C ASP A 481 -29.44 1.68 16.78
N GLU A 482 -28.51 2.63 16.88
CA GLU A 482 -27.20 2.43 17.47
C GLU A 482 -27.40 2.31 18.99
N SER A 483 -27.87 1.14 19.42
CA SER A 483 -27.69 0.69 20.79
C SER A 483 -26.19 0.43 21.00
N ILE A 484 -25.43 1.52 21.15
CA ILE A 484 -24.09 1.51 21.73
C ILE A 484 -24.28 1.13 23.20
N THR A 485 -24.35 -0.17 23.46
CA THR A 485 -24.47 -0.69 24.82
C THR A 485 -23.14 -1.13 25.42
N ASP A 486 -22.07 -1.21 24.63
CA ASP A 486 -20.79 -1.75 25.10
C ASP A 486 -19.59 -0.83 24.83
N TRP A 487 -18.88 -0.55 25.93
CA TRP A 487 -17.59 0.13 26.06
C TRP A 487 -16.40 -0.78 25.68
#